data_AF-A0A5P2DHH0-F1
#
_entry.id   AF-A0A5P2DHH0-F1
#
_cell.length_a   1.000
_cell.length_b   1.000
_cell.length_c   1.000
_cell.angle_alpha   90.00
_cell.angle_beta   90.00
_cell.angle_gamma   90.00
#
_symmetry.space_group_name_H-M   'P 1'
#
loop_
_entity.id
_entity.type
_entity.pdbx_description
1 polymer ?
#
loop_
_entity_poly.entity_id
_entity_poly.type
_entity_poly.pdbx_seq_one_letter_code
_entity_poly.pdbx_strand_id
1 'polypeptide(L)'
;MPPAAAEPLTPERILATTEEVLRRFGPTKATVVDVARALGVSHGSVYRHFPSKAALREAVTDRWLARSVVMLEEITSAPTGSAPSKLESWLEALFEAKRHKAGDDPELFATYTVLLAENSGVVDAHLTELIDQLGRIISEGVAAGSLAAADVPAAARAVFDATGRFHDPQYAADWLSPTIITEFEAVTALVIRGLRA
;
A
#
# COMPACT_ATOMS: atom_id res chain seq x y z
N MET A 1 -13.62 23.77 36.93
CA MET A 1 -13.90 22.92 35.76
C MET A 1 -13.60 21.48 36.16
N PRO A 2 -14.52 20.52 35.99
CA PRO A 2 -14.16 19.11 36.14
C PRO A 2 -13.07 18.76 35.11
N PRO A 3 -12.09 17.89 35.44
CA PRO A 3 -11.16 17.39 34.43
C PRO A 3 -11.98 16.69 33.34
N ALA A 4 -11.73 17.04 32.08
CA ALA A 4 -12.30 16.32 30.95
C ALA A 4 -12.00 14.82 31.16
N ALA A 5 -13.05 13.98 31.17
CA ALA A 5 -12.88 12.55 31.30
C ALA A 5 -11.85 12.09 30.25
N ALA A 6 -10.78 11.43 30.70
CA ALA A 6 -9.77 10.92 29.79
C ALA A 6 -10.46 10.00 28.78
N GLU A 7 -10.41 10.39 27.50
CA GLU A 7 -10.97 9.57 26.42
C GLU A 7 -10.41 8.13 26.51
N PRO A 8 -11.24 7.11 26.26
CA PRO A 8 -10.84 5.71 26.37
C PRO A 8 -9.68 5.41 25.42
N LEU A 9 -8.69 4.65 25.88
CA LEU A 9 -7.61 4.17 25.04
C LEU A 9 -8.17 3.11 24.08
N THR A 10 -8.15 3.39 22.78
CA THR A 10 -8.61 2.45 21.73
C THR A 10 -7.45 2.09 20.80
N PRO A 11 -7.53 0.95 20.10
CA PRO A 11 -6.56 0.61 19.06
C PRO A 11 -6.38 1.74 18.04
N GLU A 12 -7.46 2.39 17.62
CA GLU A 12 -7.44 3.44 16.59
C GLU A 12 -6.68 4.68 17.07
N ARG A 13 -6.83 5.06 18.34
CA ARG A 13 -6.09 6.19 18.95
C ARG A 13 -4.61 5.87 19.10
N ILE A 14 -4.28 4.63 19.45
CA ILE A 14 -2.90 4.16 19.52
C ILE A 14 -2.26 4.21 18.12
N LEU A 15 -2.94 3.70 17.09
CA LEU A 15 -2.44 3.71 15.72
C LEU A 15 -2.24 5.14 15.20
N ALA A 16 -3.24 6.02 15.39
CA ALA A 16 -3.13 7.42 14.98
C ALA A 16 -1.94 8.14 15.66
N THR A 17 -1.78 7.96 16.97
CA THR A 17 -0.63 8.55 17.70
C THR A 17 0.68 7.93 17.23
N THR A 18 0.69 6.64 16.92
CA THR A 18 1.90 5.97 16.42
C THR A 18 2.31 6.51 15.06
N GLU A 19 1.35 6.77 14.16
CA GLU A 19 1.63 7.44 12.89
C GLU A 19 2.29 8.80 13.12
N GLU A 20 1.79 9.62 14.05
CA GLU A 20 2.38 10.93 14.39
C GLU A 20 3.81 10.80 14.94
N VAL A 21 4.04 9.83 15.83
CA VAL A 21 5.37 9.55 16.39
C VAL A 21 6.33 9.09 15.28
N LEU A 22 5.88 8.23 14.36
CA LEU A 22 6.67 7.81 13.20
C LEU A 22 6.98 8.98 12.27
N ARG A 23 6.00 9.82 11.93
CA ARG A 23 6.21 11.05 11.13
C ARG A 23 7.22 11.99 11.78
N ARG A 24 7.28 12.04 13.11
CA ARG A 24 8.18 12.94 13.85
C ARG A 24 9.60 12.41 14.00
N PHE A 25 9.77 11.13 14.24
CA PHE A 25 11.06 10.55 14.64
C PHE A 25 11.64 9.55 13.64
N GLY A 26 10.82 9.07 12.71
CA GLY A 26 11.15 8.00 11.79
C GLY A 26 11.14 6.60 12.40
N PRO A 27 11.13 5.54 11.57
CA PRO A 27 11.01 4.15 12.02
C PRO A 27 12.14 3.70 12.95
N THR A 28 13.35 4.26 12.77
CA THR A 28 14.53 3.90 13.56
C THR A 28 14.44 4.43 14.99
N LYS A 29 14.00 5.68 15.19
CA LYS A 29 14.02 6.34 16.51
C LYS A 29 12.70 6.27 17.26
N ALA A 30 11.57 6.13 16.57
CA ALA A 30 10.26 6.02 17.22
C ALA A 30 10.20 4.82 18.19
N THR A 31 9.68 5.05 19.40
CA THR A 31 9.50 3.99 20.40
C THR A 31 8.06 3.90 20.91
N VAL A 32 7.67 2.73 21.44
CA VAL A 32 6.39 2.54 22.12
C VAL A 32 6.27 3.45 23.35
N VAL A 33 7.40 3.83 23.97
CA VAL A 33 7.43 4.78 25.08
C VAL A 33 7.05 6.19 24.62
N ASP A 34 7.48 6.62 23.43
CA ASP A 34 7.09 7.91 22.86
C ASP A 34 5.59 7.94 22.56
N VAL A 35 5.03 6.85 22.02
CA VAL A 35 3.59 6.69 21.80
C VAL A 35 2.81 6.75 23.11
N ALA A 36 3.23 5.99 24.13
CA ALA A 36 2.58 5.97 25.43
C ALA A 36 2.64 7.36 26.10
N ARG A 37 3.78 8.05 26.00
CA ARG A 37 3.95 9.42 26.50
C ARG A 37 3.01 10.40 25.80
N ALA A 38 2.89 10.33 24.48
CA ALA A 38 2.00 11.18 23.70
C ALA A 38 0.51 10.94 24.05
N LEU A 39 0.15 9.70 24.40
CA LEU A 39 -1.20 9.32 24.84
C LEU A 39 -1.47 9.60 26.33
N GLY A 40 -0.46 9.95 27.12
CA GLY A 40 -0.60 10.11 28.58
C GLY A 40 -0.89 8.80 29.32
N VAL A 41 -0.46 7.64 28.77
CA VAL A 41 -0.69 6.32 29.35
C VAL A 41 0.63 5.58 29.65
N SER A 42 0.55 4.47 30.37
CA SER A 42 1.71 3.58 30.54
C SER A 42 2.03 2.83 29.24
N HIS A 43 3.30 2.49 29.00
CA HIS A 43 3.65 1.62 27.87
C HIS A 43 2.96 0.25 27.96
N GLY A 44 2.71 -0.25 29.19
CA GLY A 44 1.97 -1.48 29.42
C GLY A 44 0.53 -1.41 28.91
N SER A 45 -0.10 -0.23 28.94
CA SER A 45 -1.42 -0.02 28.36
C SER A 45 -1.40 -0.18 26.85
N VAL A 46 -0.36 0.30 26.17
CA VAL A 46 -0.18 0.10 24.71
C VAL A 46 0.03 -1.38 24.39
N TYR A 47 0.86 -2.08 25.18
CA TYR A 47 1.14 -3.50 24.96
C TYR A 47 -0.07 -4.44 25.15
N ARG A 48 -1.11 -4.01 25.87
CA ARG A 48 -2.37 -4.77 25.95
C ARG A 48 -3.12 -4.80 24.61
N HIS A 49 -2.92 -3.80 23.75
CA HIS A 49 -3.53 -3.74 22.42
C HIS A 49 -2.58 -4.29 21.33
N PHE A 50 -1.29 -3.97 21.44
CA PHE A 50 -0.28 -4.38 20.45
C PHE A 50 0.89 -5.05 21.17
N PRO A 51 1.02 -6.38 21.11
CA PRO A 51 1.91 -7.14 21.98
C PRO A 51 3.41 -6.86 21.78
N SER A 52 3.80 -6.18 20.70
CA SER A 52 5.18 -5.82 20.40
C SER A 52 5.28 -4.51 19.61
N LYS A 53 6.49 -3.91 19.58
CA LYS A 53 6.79 -2.78 18.67
C LYS A 53 6.58 -3.17 17.20
N ALA A 54 6.89 -4.42 16.84
CA ALA A 54 6.69 -4.94 15.48
C ALA A 54 5.19 -4.98 15.13
N ALA A 55 4.36 -5.59 15.98
CA ALA A 55 2.90 -5.65 15.78
C ALA A 55 2.26 -4.26 15.65
N LEU A 56 2.77 -3.28 16.42
CA LEU A 56 2.31 -1.90 16.32
C LEU A 56 2.72 -1.24 14.99
N ARG A 57 3.96 -1.45 14.53
CA ARG A 57 4.44 -0.94 13.22
C ARG A 57 3.69 -1.58 12.05
N GLU A 58 3.45 -2.88 12.12
CA GLU A 58 2.70 -3.65 11.15
C GLU A 58 1.26 -3.12 11.03
N ALA A 59 0.55 -2.98 12.15
CA ALA A 59 -0.82 -2.47 12.15
C ALA A 59 -0.94 -1.03 11.64
N VAL A 60 0.04 -0.16 11.94
CA VAL A 60 0.09 1.19 11.37
C VAL A 60 0.33 1.15 9.86
N THR A 61 1.23 0.28 9.40
CA THR A 61 1.56 0.17 7.98
C THR A 61 0.39 -0.40 7.19
N ASP A 62 -0.29 -1.41 7.71
CA ASP A 62 -1.51 -1.98 7.14
C ASP A 62 -2.58 -0.89 6.94
N ARG A 63 -2.92 -0.18 8.03
CA ARG A 63 -3.88 0.94 7.99
C ARG A 63 -3.46 2.02 6.98
N TRP A 64 -2.17 2.34 6.93
CA TRP A 64 -1.67 3.37 6.02
C TRP A 64 -1.79 2.93 4.55
N LEU A 65 -1.52 1.66 4.24
CA LEU A 65 -1.63 1.09 2.89
C LEU A 65 -3.07 0.83 2.45
N ALA A 66 -3.97 0.52 3.38
CA ALA A 66 -5.37 0.17 3.11
C ALA A 66 -6.12 1.20 2.26
N ARG A 67 -5.81 2.49 2.41
CA ARG A 67 -6.43 3.55 1.58
C ARG A 67 -6.19 3.36 0.08
N SER A 68 -4.99 2.93 -0.31
CA SER A 68 -4.66 2.66 -1.71
C SER A 68 -5.37 1.41 -2.20
N VAL A 69 -5.46 0.38 -1.37
CA VAL A 69 -6.16 -0.87 -1.70
C VAL A 69 -7.65 -0.61 -1.97
N VAL A 70 -8.30 0.21 -1.15
CA VAL A 70 -9.73 0.56 -1.34
C VAL A 70 -9.95 1.33 -2.65
N MET A 71 -9.10 2.31 -2.96
CA MET A 71 -9.19 3.06 -4.22
C MET A 71 -9.00 2.15 -5.45
N LEU A 72 -8.04 1.23 -5.39
CA LEU A 72 -7.79 0.26 -6.44
C LEU A 72 -8.93 -0.76 -6.59
N GLU A 73 -9.59 -1.10 -5.49
CA GLU A 73 -10.79 -1.94 -5.49
C GLU A 73 -11.97 -1.26 -6.21
N GLU A 74 -12.15 0.05 -6.05
CA GLU A 74 -13.18 0.81 -6.77
C GLU A 74 -12.98 0.74 -8.29
N ILE A 75 -11.73 0.78 -8.76
CA ILE A 75 -11.39 0.61 -10.19
C ILE A 75 -11.65 -0.82 -10.64
N THR A 76 -11.22 -1.81 -9.85
CA THR A 76 -11.37 -3.23 -10.15
C THR A 76 -12.85 -3.61 -10.29
N SER A 77 -13.67 -3.15 -9.35
CA SER A 77 -15.10 -3.47 -9.27
C SER A 77 -16.01 -2.49 -10.04
N ALA A 78 -15.44 -1.54 -10.78
CA ALA A 78 -16.21 -0.57 -11.55
C ALA A 78 -17.13 -1.29 -12.58
N PRO A 79 -18.44 -0.96 -12.65
CA PRO A 79 -19.37 -1.63 -13.56
C PRO A 79 -19.17 -1.23 -15.03
N THR A 80 -18.43 -0.15 -15.27
CA THR A 80 -18.19 0.44 -16.59
C THR A 80 -16.71 0.45 -16.90
N GLY A 81 -16.37 0.32 -18.17
CA GLY A 81 -14.99 0.26 -18.64
C GLY A 81 -14.61 -1.14 -19.12
N SER A 82 -13.75 -1.21 -20.12
CA SER A 82 -13.19 -2.47 -20.60
C SER A 82 -12.10 -2.97 -19.65
N ALA A 83 -11.84 -4.28 -19.60
CA ALA A 83 -10.74 -4.81 -18.80
C ALA A 83 -9.36 -4.19 -19.16
N PRO A 84 -8.99 -3.95 -20.44
CA PRO A 84 -7.78 -3.21 -20.78
C PRO A 84 -7.72 -1.81 -20.17
N SER A 85 -8.81 -1.04 -20.20
CA SER A 85 -8.84 0.31 -19.62
C SER A 85 -8.82 0.28 -18.09
N LYS A 86 -9.49 -0.69 -17.45
CA LYS A 86 -9.38 -0.89 -16.00
C LYS A 86 -7.96 -1.21 -15.58
N LEU A 87 -7.27 -2.06 -16.35
CA LEU A 87 -5.88 -2.44 -16.08
C LEU A 87 -4.94 -1.24 -16.15
N GLU A 88 -5.12 -0.38 -17.17
CA GLU A 88 -4.38 0.88 -17.31
C GLU A 88 -4.63 1.81 -16.11
N SER A 89 -5.88 2.11 -15.81
CA SER A 89 -6.24 2.98 -14.68
C SER A 89 -5.79 2.43 -13.32
N TRP A 90 -5.84 1.11 -13.13
CA TRP A 90 -5.37 0.47 -11.90
C TRP A 90 -3.86 0.63 -11.71
N LEU A 91 -3.07 0.44 -12.77
CA LEU A 91 -1.62 0.62 -12.73
C LEU A 91 -1.23 2.08 -12.50
N GLU A 92 -1.93 3.02 -13.15
CA GLU A 92 -1.75 4.47 -12.94
C GLU A 92 -2.03 4.85 -11.48
N ALA A 93 -3.17 4.41 -10.95
CA ALA A 93 -3.58 4.68 -9.58
C ALA A 93 -2.60 4.10 -8.55
N LEU A 94 -2.07 2.88 -8.79
CA LEU A 94 -1.07 2.28 -7.91
C LEU A 94 0.22 3.11 -7.91
N PHE A 95 0.71 3.47 -9.10
CA PHE A 95 1.93 4.28 -9.23
C PHE A 95 1.77 5.64 -8.55
N GLU A 96 0.67 6.34 -8.84
CA GLU A 96 0.36 7.62 -8.23
C GLU A 96 0.26 7.52 -6.71
N ALA A 97 -0.43 6.50 -6.19
CA ALA A 97 -0.56 6.29 -4.76
C ALA A 97 0.79 6.04 -4.08
N LYS A 98 1.69 5.25 -4.69
CA LYS A 98 3.03 4.99 -4.15
C LYS A 98 3.91 6.25 -4.20
N ARG A 99 3.84 7.04 -5.27
CA ARG A 99 4.54 8.33 -5.36
C ARG A 99 4.09 9.33 -4.31
N HIS A 100 2.77 9.53 -4.14
CA HIS A 100 2.23 10.40 -3.10
C HIS A 100 2.66 9.95 -1.72
N LYS A 101 2.58 8.64 -1.43
CA LYS A 101 3.06 8.08 -0.16
C LYS A 101 4.55 8.33 0.10
N ALA A 102 5.39 8.21 -0.92
CA ALA A 102 6.83 8.48 -0.80
C ALA A 102 7.13 9.97 -0.58
N GLY A 103 6.36 10.87 -1.20
CA GLY A 103 6.54 12.32 -1.08
C GLY A 103 5.92 12.94 0.17
N ASP A 104 4.65 12.62 0.45
CA ASP A 104 3.83 13.27 1.47
C ASP A 104 4.03 12.68 2.88
N ASP A 105 4.36 11.39 2.96
CA ASP A 105 4.49 10.62 4.20
C ASP A 105 5.84 9.83 4.25
N PRO A 106 7.01 10.48 4.07
CA PRO A 106 8.29 9.81 3.84
C PRO A 106 8.71 8.86 4.98
N GLU A 107 8.39 9.19 6.22
CA GLU A 107 8.73 8.34 7.37
C GLU A 107 7.83 7.09 7.50
N LEU A 108 6.56 7.19 7.10
CA LEU A 108 5.70 6.01 7.00
C LEU A 108 6.09 5.16 5.80
N PHE A 109 6.49 5.78 4.69
CA PHE A 109 7.07 5.09 3.54
C PHE A 109 8.37 4.36 3.89
N ALA A 110 9.24 4.99 4.68
CA ALA A 110 10.44 4.33 5.22
C ALA A 110 10.07 3.16 6.13
N THR A 111 9.03 3.29 6.96
CA THR A 111 8.52 2.21 7.82
C THR A 111 8.05 1.00 6.99
N TYR A 112 7.32 1.26 5.92
CA TYR A 112 6.89 0.26 4.94
C TYR A 112 8.09 -0.43 4.26
N THR A 113 9.09 0.34 3.82
CA THR A 113 10.31 -0.19 3.20
C THR A 113 11.06 -1.14 4.13
N VAL A 114 11.16 -0.80 5.42
CA VAL A 114 11.77 -1.70 6.42
C VAL A 114 10.96 -2.99 6.58
N LEU A 115 9.63 -2.91 6.68
CA LEU A 115 8.77 -4.09 6.83
C LEU A 115 8.81 -5.00 5.59
N LEU A 116 8.94 -4.43 4.41
CA LEU A 116 9.15 -5.17 3.16
C LEU A 116 10.47 -5.96 3.22
N ALA A 117 11.57 -5.32 3.65
CA ALA A 117 12.87 -5.99 3.80
C ALA A 117 12.87 -7.06 4.92
N GLU A 118 12.02 -6.90 5.93
CA GLU A 118 11.82 -7.87 7.02
C GLU A 118 10.91 -9.06 6.61
N ASN A 119 10.37 -9.08 5.38
CA ASN A 119 9.36 -10.05 4.91
C ASN A 119 8.15 -10.15 5.87
N SER A 120 7.62 -9.00 6.29
CA SER A 120 6.46 -8.95 7.17
C SER A 120 5.22 -9.53 6.48
N GLY A 121 4.48 -10.38 7.18
CA GLY A 121 3.24 -10.97 6.67
C GLY A 121 2.15 -9.95 6.33
N VAL A 122 2.18 -8.76 6.94
CA VAL A 122 1.27 -7.65 6.55
C VAL A 122 1.60 -7.13 5.16
N VAL A 123 2.89 -7.02 4.82
CA VAL A 123 3.32 -6.59 3.49
C VAL A 123 3.00 -7.68 2.46
N ASP A 124 3.23 -8.96 2.79
CA ASP A 124 2.86 -10.08 1.92
C ASP A 124 1.35 -10.13 1.65
N ALA A 125 0.53 -9.90 2.66
CA ALA A 125 -0.93 -9.82 2.51
C ALA A 125 -1.32 -8.64 1.60
N HIS A 126 -0.70 -7.46 1.77
CA HIS A 126 -0.92 -6.32 0.90
C HIS A 126 -0.57 -6.62 -0.56
N LEU A 127 0.60 -7.23 -0.82
CA LEU A 127 1.02 -7.59 -2.17
C LEU A 127 0.11 -8.66 -2.79
N THR A 128 -0.37 -9.61 -1.99
CA THR A 128 -1.34 -10.63 -2.43
C THR A 128 -2.64 -9.99 -2.88
N GLU A 129 -3.19 -9.07 -2.09
CA GLU A 129 -4.44 -8.36 -2.44
C GLU A 129 -4.30 -7.54 -3.73
N LEU A 130 -3.18 -6.83 -3.93
CA LEU A 130 -2.92 -6.09 -5.18
C LEU A 130 -2.93 -7.01 -6.41
N ILE A 131 -2.42 -8.23 -6.27
CA ILE A 131 -2.30 -9.18 -7.37
C ILE A 131 -3.61 -9.90 -7.62
N ASP A 132 -4.40 -10.14 -6.57
CA ASP A 132 -5.74 -10.66 -6.69
C ASP A 132 -6.67 -9.66 -7.41
N GLN A 133 -6.50 -8.35 -7.16
CA GLN A 133 -7.20 -7.29 -7.91
C GLN A 133 -6.85 -7.33 -9.41
N LEU A 134 -5.56 -7.40 -9.76
CA LEU A 134 -5.11 -7.58 -11.15
C LEU A 134 -5.69 -8.86 -11.77
N GLY A 135 -5.70 -9.97 -11.02
CA GLY A 135 -6.27 -11.24 -11.45
C GLY A 135 -7.75 -11.13 -11.78
N ARG A 136 -8.52 -10.37 -11.01
CA ARG A 136 -9.95 -10.12 -11.30
C ARG A 136 -10.15 -9.32 -12.59
N ILE A 137 -9.39 -8.24 -12.80
CA ILE A 137 -9.45 -7.45 -14.04
C ILE A 137 -9.12 -8.32 -15.26
N ILE A 138 -8.04 -9.13 -15.17
CA ILE A 138 -7.62 -10.01 -16.26
C ILE A 138 -8.68 -11.08 -16.53
N SER A 139 -9.24 -11.70 -15.49
CA SER A 139 -10.31 -12.70 -15.60
C SER A 139 -11.56 -12.14 -16.31
N GLU A 140 -11.98 -10.93 -15.94
CA GLU A 140 -13.08 -10.21 -16.62
C GLU A 140 -12.76 -10.01 -18.11
N GLY A 141 -11.53 -9.60 -18.42
CA GLY A 141 -11.10 -9.38 -19.80
C GLY A 141 -11.07 -10.64 -20.66
N VAL A 142 -10.64 -11.77 -20.08
CA VAL A 142 -10.65 -13.09 -20.72
C VAL A 142 -12.09 -13.55 -20.98
N ALA A 143 -12.98 -13.42 -19.99
CA ALA A 143 -14.38 -13.77 -20.15
C ALA A 143 -15.09 -12.93 -21.23
N ALA A 144 -14.70 -11.66 -21.37
CA ALA A 144 -15.20 -10.75 -22.40
C ALA A 144 -14.50 -10.87 -23.76
N GLY A 145 -13.45 -11.69 -23.89
CA GLY A 145 -12.64 -11.81 -25.11
C GLY A 145 -11.83 -10.56 -25.46
N SER A 146 -11.61 -9.66 -24.50
CA SER A 146 -10.81 -8.43 -24.68
C SER A 146 -9.34 -8.61 -24.28
N LEU A 147 -9.06 -9.62 -23.45
CA LEU A 147 -7.72 -10.05 -23.04
C LEU A 147 -7.57 -11.57 -23.26
N ALA A 148 -6.34 -12.04 -23.39
CA ALA A 148 -5.96 -13.43 -23.53
C ALA A 148 -4.89 -13.79 -22.49
N ALA A 149 -5.22 -14.74 -21.60
CA ALA A 149 -4.29 -15.32 -20.63
C ALA A 149 -4.67 -16.79 -20.40
N ALA A 150 -3.71 -17.70 -20.60
CA ALA A 150 -3.93 -19.13 -20.36
C ALA A 150 -3.97 -19.46 -18.85
N ASP A 151 -3.20 -18.73 -18.05
CA ASP A 151 -3.13 -18.82 -16.59
C ASP A 151 -3.27 -17.40 -16.03
N VAL A 152 -4.47 -17.07 -15.51
CA VAL A 152 -4.80 -15.74 -14.99
C VAL A 152 -3.94 -15.39 -13.76
N PRO A 153 -3.81 -16.26 -12.73
CA PRO A 153 -2.87 -16.01 -11.63
C PRO A 153 -1.45 -15.71 -12.08
N ALA A 154 -0.90 -16.47 -13.03
CA ALA A 154 0.45 -16.23 -13.53
C ALA A 154 0.55 -14.90 -14.30
N ALA A 155 -0.47 -14.56 -15.10
CA ALA A 155 -0.52 -13.29 -15.82
C ALA A 155 -0.60 -12.09 -14.87
N ALA A 156 -1.40 -12.17 -13.81
CA ALA A 156 -1.51 -11.11 -12.79
C ALA A 156 -0.18 -10.84 -12.10
N ARG A 157 0.52 -11.91 -11.68
CA ARG A 157 1.87 -11.81 -11.13
C ARG A 157 2.84 -11.18 -12.13
N ALA A 158 2.84 -11.64 -13.38
CA ALA A 158 3.71 -11.12 -14.42
C ALA A 158 3.49 -9.62 -14.69
N VAL A 159 2.24 -9.16 -14.70
CA VAL A 159 1.91 -7.72 -14.84
C VAL A 159 2.45 -6.92 -13.65
N PHE A 160 2.23 -7.42 -12.42
CA PHE A 160 2.72 -6.78 -11.21
C PHE A 160 4.26 -6.64 -11.22
N ASP A 161 4.95 -7.72 -11.54
CA ASP A 161 6.42 -7.78 -11.56
C ASP A 161 6.99 -6.92 -12.70
N ALA A 162 6.40 -6.96 -13.91
CA ALA A 162 6.82 -6.16 -15.06
C ALA A 162 6.71 -4.65 -14.82
N THR A 163 5.81 -4.23 -13.92
CA THR A 163 5.59 -2.82 -13.56
C THR A 163 6.26 -2.43 -12.24
N GLY A 164 7.05 -3.33 -11.64
CA GLY A 164 7.70 -3.15 -10.33
C GLY A 164 8.47 -1.84 -10.16
N ARG A 165 9.12 -1.36 -11.23
CA ARG A 165 9.85 -0.06 -11.26
C ARG A 165 8.99 1.13 -10.81
N PHE A 166 7.67 1.03 -10.91
CA PHE A 166 6.73 2.13 -10.67
C PHE A 166 5.97 2.00 -9.35
N HIS A 167 6.19 0.96 -8.55
CA HIS A 167 5.46 0.80 -7.29
C HIS A 167 6.26 0.16 -6.15
N ASP A 168 7.37 -0.52 -6.47
CA ASP A 168 8.28 -1.08 -5.49
C ASP A 168 9.15 0.02 -4.85
N PRO A 169 9.16 0.14 -3.51
CA PRO A 169 9.96 1.13 -2.79
C PRO A 169 11.44 1.19 -3.14
N GLN A 170 12.04 0.10 -3.62
CA GLN A 170 13.45 0.11 -4.01
C GLN A 170 13.75 1.10 -5.15
N TYR A 171 12.73 1.46 -5.96
CA TYR A 171 12.84 2.42 -7.05
C TYR A 171 12.32 3.82 -6.69
N ALA A 172 11.98 4.09 -5.42
CA ALA A 172 11.33 5.34 -5.03
C ALA A 172 12.11 6.61 -5.43
N ALA A 173 13.45 6.53 -5.43
CA ALA A 173 14.31 7.63 -5.88
C ALA A 173 14.14 7.95 -7.39
N ASP A 174 13.89 6.92 -8.21
CA ASP A 174 13.70 7.06 -9.66
C ASP A 174 12.37 7.75 -9.99
N TRP A 175 11.38 7.70 -9.08
CA TRP A 175 10.05 8.29 -9.31
C TRP A 175 10.01 9.82 -9.35
N LEU A 176 11.13 10.47 -9.05
CA LEU A 176 11.31 11.90 -9.21
C LEU A 176 11.89 12.28 -10.58
N SER A 177 12.31 11.29 -11.39
CA SER A 177 12.83 11.52 -12.73
C SER A 177 11.78 12.20 -13.62
N PRO A 178 12.16 13.21 -14.43
CA PRO A 178 11.23 13.85 -15.36
C PRO A 178 10.71 12.89 -16.45
N THR A 179 11.39 11.75 -16.68
CA THR A 179 11.01 10.75 -17.68
C THR A 179 10.13 9.63 -17.14
N ILE A 180 9.93 9.55 -15.81
CA ILE A 180 9.33 8.36 -15.20
C ILE A 180 7.89 8.09 -15.68
N ILE A 181 7.13 9.15 -15.98
CA ILE A 181 5.76 9.02 -16.50
C ILE A 181 5.79 8.41 -17.91
N THR A 182 6.64 8.91 -18.81
CA THR A 182 6.78 8.36 -20.16
C THR A 182 7.31 6.92 -20.16
N GLU A 183 8.21 6.59 -19.22
CA GLU A 183 8.68 5.21 -19.01
C GLU A 183 7.53 4.30 -18.55
N PHE A 184 6.72 4.76 -17.60
CA PHE A 184 5.54 4.05 -17.12
C PHE A 184 4.55 3.78 -18.26
N GLU A 185 4.17 4.82 -19.01
CA GLU A 185 3.25 4.71 -20.14
C GLU A 185 3.75 3.69 -21.18
N ALA A 186 5.04 3.72 -21.51
CA ALA A 186 5.65 2.81 -22.47
C ALA A 186 5.60 1.34 -22.01
N VAL A 187 5.91 1.07 -20.74
CA VAL A 187 5.85 -0.29 -20.17
C VAL A 187 4.41 -0.77 -20.07
N THR A 188 3.51 0.05 -19.52
CA THR A 188 2.08 -0.28 -19.39
C THR A 188 1.45 -0.58 -20.74
N ALA A 189 1.73 0.23 -21.77
CA ALA A 189 1.24 -0.01 -23.13
C ALA A 189 1.77 -1.32 -23.72
N LEU A 190 3.04 -1.67 -23.48
CA LEU A 190 3.62 -2.94 -23.93
C LEU A 190 2.98 -4.14 -23.23
N VAL A 191 2.80 -4.07 -21.91
CA VAL A 191 2.18 -5.11 -21.09
C VAL A 191 0.72 -5.35 -21.50
N ILE A 192 -0.08 -4.29 -21.59
CA ILE A 192 -1.48 -4.39 -22.00
C ILE A 192 -1.61 -4.94 -23.42
N ARG A 193 -0.77 -4.47 -24.36
CA ARG A 193 -0.76 -5.01 -25.73
C ARG A 193 -0.43 -6.51 -25.76
N GLY A 194 0.50 -6.96 -24.91
CA GLY A 194 0.86 -8.38 -24.80
C GLY A 194 -0.27 -9.28 -24.30
N LEU A 195 -1.26 -8.71 -23.61
CA LEU A 195 -2.44 -9.41 -23.11
C LEU A 195 -3.66 -9.29 -24.03
N ARG A 196 -3.66 -8.49 -25.09
CA ARG A 196 -4.84 -8.35 -25.96
C ARG A 196 -5.10 -9.63 -26.77
N ALA A 197 -6.38 -10.01 -26.88
CA ALA A 197 -6.86 -11.15 -27.68
C ALA A 197 -6.96 -10.83 -29.18
#